data_AF-A0A7X7H5M7-F1
#
_entry.id   AF-A0A7X7H5M7-F1
#
_cell.length_a   1.000
_cell.length_b   1.000
_cell.length_c   1.000
_cell.angle_alpha   90.00
_cell.angle_beta   90.00
_cell.angle_gamma   90.00
#
_symmetry.space_group_name_H-M   'P 1'
#
loop_
_entity.id
_entity.type
_entity.pdbx_description
1 polymer ?
#
loop_
_entity_poly.entity_id
_entity_poly.type
_entity_poly.pdbx_seq_one_letter_code
_entity_poly.pdbx_strand_id
1 'polypeptide(L)'
;MAIALAIITFGIPQIGYAMGIGRTLTFFPFFLLGLLYGSFFIKHAKESGLIYTVVAILILLIGLYLFSDWNILMLYGSLSYAAQNISFVDGAFIKLCTYMLSTIFAACFLYVALKTAVFNRFGRMSLYIYVWHGIVVIFYKNFYDKNKLLLLSEPFQIGIILFVSFV
;
A
#
# COMPACT_ATOMS: atom_id res chain seq x y z
N MET A 1 10.08 -5.26 -17.93
CA MET A 1 10.70 -3.92 -18.05
C MET A 1 10.43 -3.04 -16.83
N ALA A 2 9.16 -2.86 -16.39
CA ALA A 2 8.82 -2.03 -15.22
C ALA A 2 9.48 -2.47 -13.89
N ILE A 3 9.55 -3.79 -13.62
CA ILE A 3 10.20 -4.32 -12.41
C ILE A 3 11.71 -4.02 -12.42
N ALA A 4 12.37 -4.16 -13.57
CA ALA A 4 13.80 -3.87 -13.72
C ALA A 4 14.10 -2.38 -13.49
N LEU A 5 13.26 -1.49 -14.02
CA LEU A 5 13.38 -0.05 -13.78
C LEU A 5 13.26 0.27 -12.29
N ALA A 6 12.26 -0.31 -11.60
CA ALA A 6 12.07 -0.09 -10.16
C ALA A 6 13.28 -0.55 -9.33
N ILE A 7 13.86 -1.72 -9.66
CA ILE A 7 15.05 -2.26 -8.97
C ILE A 7 16.28 -1.37 -9.19
N ILE A 8 16.51 -0.91 -10.42
CA ILE A 8 17.66 -0.05 -10.76
C ILE A 8 17.58 1.30 -10.05
N THR A 9 16.41 1.94 -10.03
CA THR A 9 16.23 3.23 -9.34
C THR A 9 16.41 3.14 -7.83
N PHE A 10 16.17 1.98 -7.24
CA PHE A 10 16.31 1.77 -5.81
C PHE A 10 17.78 1.61 -5.34
N GLY A 11 18.70 1.36 -6.29
CA GLY A 11 20.14 1.39 -6.07
C GLY A 11 20.74 2.79 -5.97
N ILE A 12 19.97 3.85 -6.26
CA ILE A 12 20.45 5.23 -6.21
C ILE A 12 20.14 5.81 -4.81
N PRO A 13 21.16 6.18 -4.01
CA PRO A 13 20.99 6.54 -2.59
C PRO A 13 19.98 7.68 -2.33
N GLN A 14 19.85 8.61 -3.27
CA GLN A 14 19.08 9.85 -3.12
C GLN A 14 17.59 9.75 -3.50
N ILE A 15 17.13 8.63 -4.08
CA ILE A 15 15.76 8.51 -4.64
C ILE A 15 14.70 8.21 -3.56
N GLY A 16 15.10 7.68 -2.40
CA GLY A 16 14.17 7.42 -1.29
C GLY A 16 13.57 8.69 -0.66
N TYR A 17 14.33 9.79 -0.66
CA TYR A 17 13.97 11.04 0.00
C TYR A 17 13.50 12.14 -0.97
N ALA A 18 13.93 12.09 -2.24
CA ALA A 18 13.56 13.08 -3.23
C ALA A 18 12.13 12.84 -3.77
N MET A 19 11.18 13.66 -3.33
CA MET A 19 9.88 13.88 -3.99
C MET A 19 8.97 12.65 -4.18
N GLY A 20 9.08 11.62 -3.33
CA GLY A 20 8.18 10.45 -3.37
C GLY A 20 8.36 9.51 -4.57
N ILE A 21 9.35 9.77 -5.43
CA ILE A 21 9.63 9.01 -6.66
C ILE A 21 9.81 7.52 -6.35
N GLY A 22 10.55 7.20 -5.28
CA GLY A 22 10.77 5.81 -4.85
C GLY A 22 9.47 5.04 -4.59
N ARG A 23 8.44 5.68 -4.03
CA ARG A 23 7.12 5.05 -3.81
C ARG A 23 6.39 4.84 -5.13
N THR A 24 6.36 5.85 -5.98
CA THR A 24 5.72 5.77 -7.32
C THR A 24 6.29 4.61 -8.12
N LEU A 25 7.62 4.49 -8.19
CA LEU A 25 8.29 3.42 -8.93
C LEU A 25 8.12 2.05 -8.28
N THR A 26 8.02 1.98 -6.95
CA THR A 26 7.70 0.74 -6.24
C THR A 26 6.31 0.25 -6.59
N PHE A 27 5.31 1.13 -6.70
CA PHE A 27 3.93 0.74 -7.02
C PHE A 27 3.63 0.66 -8.52
N PHE A 28 4.47 1.24 -9.37
CA PHE A 28 4.26 1.33 -10.81
C PHE A 28 4.02 -0.03 -11.51
N PRO A 29 4.77 -1.12 -11.21
CA PRO A 29 4.49 -2.43 -11.80
C PRO A 29 3.07 -2.94 -11.48
N PHE A 30 2.59 -2.70 -10.27
CA PHE A 30 1.23 -3.10 -9.86
C PHE A 30 0.16 -2.28 -10.56
N PHE A 31 0.41 -0.97 -10.75
CA PHE A 31 -0.50 -0.11 -11.49
C PHE A 31 -0.63 -0.57 -12.96
N LEU A 32 0.49 -0.89 -13.61
CA LEU A 32 0.49 -1.47 -14.96
C LEU A 32 -0.24 -2.81 -15.02
N LEU A 33 0.00 -3.70 -14.06
CA LEU A 33 -0.69 -5.00 -13.98
C LEU A 33 -2.21 -4.82 -13.83
N GLY A 34 -2.65 -3.90 -12.98
CA GLY A 34 -4.07 -3.57 -12.81
C GLY A 34 -4.69 -2.93 -14.05
N LEU A 35 -3.95 -2.04 -14.74
CA LEU A 35 -4.41 -1.37 -15.95
C LEU A 35 -4.59 -2.36 -17.12
N LEU A 36 -3.64 -3.27 -17.32
CA LEU A 36 -3.64 -4.22 -18.44
C LEU A 36 -4.53 -5.44 -18.19
N TYR A 37 -4.52 -5.97 -16.96
CA TYR A 37 -5.12 -7.28 -16.65
C TYR A 37 -6.21 -7.20 -15.57
N GLY A 38 -6.58 -6.00 -15.09
CA GLY A 38 -7.55 -5.84 -14.00
C GLY A 38 -8.90 -6.50 -14.30
N SER A 39 -9.42 -6.36 -15.52
CA SER A 39 -10.69 -6.99 -15.92
C SER A 39 -10.64 -8.51 -15.86
N PHE A 40 -9.51 -9.10 -16.27
CA PHE A 40 -9.28 -10.54 -16.19
C PHE A 40 -9.25 -11.03 -14.74
N PHE A 41 -8.48 -10.37 -13.87
CA PHE A 41 -8.40 -10.72 -12.45
C PHE A 41 -9.76 -10.59 -11.74
N ILE A 42 -10.52 -9.52 -12.03
CA ILE A 42 -11.84 -9.31 -11.44
C ILE A 42 -12.82 -10.40 -11.89
N LYS A 43 -12.82 -10.75 -13.19
CA LYS A 43 -13.69 -11.81 -13.73
C LYS A 43 -13.37 -13.15 -13.07
N HIS A 44 -12.09 -13.53 -13.06
CA HIS A 44 -11.65 -14.79 -12.47
C HIS A 44 -11.96 -14.87 -10.97
N ALA A 45 -11.78 -13.77 -10.25
CA ALA A 45 -12.12 -13.69 -8.84
C ALA A 45 -13.62 -13.83 -8.55
N LYS A 46 -14.49 -13.27 -9.41
CA LYS A 46 -15.94 -13.45 -9.28
C LYS A 46 -16.37 -14.89 -9.54
N GLU A 47 -15.77 -15.54 -10.54
CA GLU A 47 -16.08 -16.92 -10.96
C GLU A 47 -15.47 -17.97 -10.03
N SER A 48 -14.45 -17.61 -9.24
CA SER A 48 -13.81 -18.52 -8.29
C SER A 48 -14.76 -19.01 -7.19
N GLY A 49 -14.61 -20.29 -6.84
CA GLY A 49 -15.36 -20.96 -5.76
C GLY A 49 -14.91 -20.55 -4.36
N LEU A 50 -15.73 -20.91 -3.36
CA LEU A 50 -15.53 -20.56 -1.95
C LEU A 50 -14.16 -21.04 -1.41
N ILE A 51 -13.66 -22.18 -1.89
CA ILE A 51 -12.35 -22.74 -1.50
C ILE A 51 -11.20 -21.77 -1.77
N TYR A 52 -11.21 -21.06 -2.90
CA TYR A 52 -10.18 -20.08 -3.23
C TYR A 52 -10.23 -18.86 -2.29
N THR A 53 -11.44 -18.48 -1.86
CA THR A 53 -11.62 -17.39 -0.90
C THR A 53 -11.08 -17.78 0.48
N VAL A 54 -11.33 -19.01 0.93
CA VAL A 54 -10.81 -19.53 2.22
C VAL A 54 -9.29 -19.61 2.19
N VAL A 55 -8.71 -20.15 1.12
CA VAL A 55 -7.25 -20.21 0.92
C VAL A 55 -6.65 -18.81 0.91
N ALA A 56 -7.28 -17.86 0.21
CA ALA A 56 -6.85 -16.46 0.18
C ALA A 56 -6.84 -15.82 1.58
N ILE A 57 -7.86 -16.07 2.40
CA ILE A 57 -7.93 -15.59 3.79
C ILE A 57 -6.81 -16.19 4.63
N LEU A 58 -6.57 -17.50 4.52
CA LEU A 58 -5.49 -18.17 5.27
C LEU A 58 -4.12 -17.60 4.90
N ILE A 59 -3.86 -17.40 3.60
CA ILE A 59 -2.61 -16.80 3.13
C ILE A 59 -2.45 -15.38 3.69
N LEU A 60 -3.50 -14.56 3.67
CA LEU A 60 -3.48 -13.21 4.23
C LEU A 60 -3.17 -13.22 5.74
N LEU A 61 -3.83 -14.09 6.51
CA LEU A 61 -3.63 -14.18 7.97
C LEU A 61 -2.22 -14.67 8.33
N ILE A 62 -1.77 -15.75 7.70
CA ILE A 62 -0.41 -16.29 7.90
C ILE A 62 0.62 -15.23 7.52
N GLY A 63 0.38 -14.54 6.41
CA GLY A 63 1.16 -13.43 5.96
C GLY A 63 1.31 -12.31 6.99
N LEU A 64 0.19 -11.79 7.48
CA LEU A 64 0.19 -10.74 8.50
C LEU A 64 0.91 -11.16 9.77
N TYR A 65 0.81 -12.45 10.16
CA TYR A 65 1.52 -12.99 11.31
C TYR A 65 3.03 -13.08 11.08
N LEU A 66 3.48 -13.64 9.94
CA LEU A 66 4.91 -13.83 9.64
C LEU A 66 5.65 -12.51 9.39
N PHE A 67 4.95 -11.50 8.88
CA PHE A 67 5.55 -10.22 8.46
C PHE A 67 5.21 -9.07 9.42
N SER A 68 4.75 -9.35 10.65
CA SER A 68 4.38 -8.32 11.62
C SER A 68 5.53 -7.39 11.99
N ASP A 69 6.75 -7.94 12.04
CA ASP A 69 7.95 -7.24 12.50
C ASP A 69 8.78 -6.65 11.34
N TRP A 70 8.29 -6.78 10.10
CA TRP A 70 9.00 -6.28 8.92
C TRP A 70 8.99 -4.76 8.87
N ASN A 71 10.11 -4.19 8.41
CA ASN A 71 10.24 -2.75 8.25
C ASN A 71 9.31 -2.25 7.13
N ILE A 72 8.17 -1.67 7.55
CA ILE A 72 7.14 -1.11 6.68
C ILE A 72 7.74 -0.09 5.70
N LEU A 73 8.75 0.69 6.12
CA LEU A 73 9.37 1.71 5.26
C LEU A 73 10.11 1.10 4.06
N MET A 74 10.60 -0.14 4.18
CA MET A 74 11.22 -0.89 3.08
C MET A 74 10.18 -1.44 2.10
N LEU A 75 9.05 -1.94 2.61
CA LEU A 75 7.89 -2.35 1.80
C LEU A 75 7.36 -1.19 0.96
N TYR A 76 7.18 -0.02 1.60
CA TYR A 76 6.70 1.20 0.95
C TYR A 76 7.72 1.86 0.01
N GLY A 77 8.94 1.34 -0.05
CA GLY A 77 9.96 1.90 -0.93
C GLY A 77 10.43 3.30 -0.51
N SER A 78 10.43 3.59 0.79
CA SER A 78 10.87 4.88 1.34
C SER A 78 12.34 4.89 1.80
N LEU A 79 12.96 3.72 1.97
CA LEU A 79 14.37 3.59 2.35
C LEU A 79 15.18 3.01 1.19
N SER A 80 16.27 3.66 0.77
CA SER A 80 17.20 3.10 -0.23
C SER A 80 18.04 1.95 0.36
N TYR A 81 18.61 1.08 -0.49
CA TYR A 81 19.46 -0.04 -0.03
C TYR A 81 20.67 0.45 0.77
N ALA A 82 21.25 1.58 0.34
CA ALA A 82 22.37 2.22 1.00
C ALA A 82 22.02 2.69 2.42
N ALA A 83 20.78 3.13 2.67
CA ALA A 83 20.33 3.54 4.00
C ALA A 83 20.21 2.38 5.00
N GLN A 84 20.22 1.14 4.51
CA GLN A 84 20.08 -0.07 5.32
C GLN A 84 21.37 -0.91 5.38
N ASN A 85 22.49 -0.41 4.82
CA ASN A 85 23.74 -1.17 4.67
C ASN A 85 23.57 -2.52 3.97
N ILE A 86 22.56 -2.65 3.09
CA ILE A 86 22.30 -3.88 2.33
C ILE A 86 23.02 -3.77 0.98
N SER A 87 23.66 -4.86 0.56
CA SER A 87 24.29 -4.92 -0.77
C SER A 87 23.24 -4.76 -1.88
N PHE A 88 23.63 -4.25 -3.05
CA PHE A 88 22.70 -4.07 -4.16
C PHE A 88 22.05 -5.40 -4.60
N VAL A 89 22.82 -6.49 -4.59
CA VAL A 89 22.37 -7.82 -5.01
C VAL A 89 21.34 -8.37 -4.02
N ASP A 90 21.63 -8.30 -2.72
CA ASP A 90 20.71 -8.76 -1.68
C ASP A 90 19.44 -7.90 -1.64
N GLY A 91 19.59 -6.58 -1.78
CA GLY A 91 18.46 -5.65 -1.85
C GLY A 91 17.53 -5.92 -3.04
N ALA A 92 18.11 -6.18 -4.21
CA ALA A 92 17.35 -6.54 -5.41
C ALA A 92 16.59 -7.86 -5.23
N PHE A 93 17.22 -8.86 -4.62
CA PHE A 93 16.58 -10.14 -4.32
C PHE A 93 15.41 -9.96 -3.34
N ILE A 94 15.62 -9.23 -2.23
CA ILE A 94 14.56 -8.93 -1.26
C ILE A 94 13.40 -8.18 -1.94
N LYS A 95 13.69 -7.21 -2.82
CA LYS A 95 12.61 -6.51 -3.57
C LYS A 95 11.87 -7.43 -4.52
N LEU A 96 12.53 -8.36 -5.21
CA LEU A 96 11.85 -9.35 -6.04
C LEU A 96 10.92 -10.23 -5.21
N CYS A 97 11.39 -10.75 -4.07
CA CYS A 97 10.56 -11.51 -3.15
C CYS A 97 9.37 -10.68 -2.65
N THR A 98 9.62 -9.41 -2.31
CA THR A 98 8.56 -8.47 -1.87
C THR A 98 7.53 -8.27 -2.98
N TYR A 99 7.94 -8.08 -4.24
CA TYR A 99 7.01 -7.94 -5.36
C TYR A 99 6.15 -9.19 -5.57
N MET A 100 6.76 -10.37 -5.52
CA MET A 100 6.02 -11.64 -5.62
C MET A 100 4.99 -11.76 -4.50
N LEU A 101 5.42 -11.51 -3.27
CA LEU A 101 4.56 -11.61 -2.10
C LEU A 101 3.41 -10.59 -2.17
N SER A 102 3.71 -9.32 -2.41
CA SER A 102 2.70 -8.28 -2.55
C SER A 102 1.71 -8.57 -3.69
N THR A 103 2.15 -9.19 -4.79
CA THR A 103 1.24 -9.61 -5.87
C THR A 103 0.27 -10.69 -5.40
N ILE A 104 0.78 -11.70 -4.69
CA ILE A 104 -0.04 -12.80 -4.14
C ILE A 104 -1.07 -12.24 -3.14
N PHE A 105 -0.62 -11.36 -2.23
CA PHE A 105 -1.51 -10.73 -1.24
C PHE A 105 -2.56 -9.84 -1.90
N ALA A 106 -2.18 -9.03 -2.89
CA ALA A 106 -3.11 -8.19 -3.64
C ALA A 106 -4.16 -9.04 -4.37
N ALA A 107 -3.75 -10.15 -4.97
CA ALA A 107 -4.67 -11.10 -5.59
C ALA A 107 -5.63 -11.69 -4.55
N CYS A 108 -5.10 -12.27 -3.45
CA CYS A 108 -5.89 -12.85 -2.36
C CYS A 108 -6.90 -11.84 -1.79
N PHE A 109 -6.46 -10.60 -1.55
CA PHE A 109 -7.31 -9.53 -1.08
C PHE A 109 -8.41 -9.20 -2.09
N LEU A 110 -8.10 -9.15 -3.39
CA LEU A 110 -9.09 -8.91 -4.44
C LEU A 110 -10.16 -10.03 -4.48
N TYR A 111 -9.79 -11.29 -4.28
CA TYR A 111 -10.76 -12.40 -4.16
C TYR A 111 -11.74 -12.17 -2.99
N VAL A 112 -11.23 -11.82 -1.81
CA VAL A 112 -12.06 -11.58 -0.61
C VAL A 112 -12.91 -10.31 -0.77
N ALA A 113 -12.32 -9.23 -1.26
CA ALA A 113 -12.97 -7.93 -1.40
C ALA A 113 -14.15 -7.95 -2.40
N LEU A 114 -14.06 -8.77 -3.46
CA LEU A 114 -15.14 -8.88 -4.45
C LEU A 114 -16.34 -9.70 -3.95
N LYS A 115 -16.13 -10.60 -2.99
CA LYS A 115 -17.21 -11.42 -2.40
C LYS A 115 -17.93 -10.72 -1.24
N THR A 116 -17.41 -9.58 -0.79
CA THR A 116 -17.90 -8.86 0.38
C THR A 116 -18.47 -7.49 -0.02
N ALA A 117 -19.75 -7.26 0.30
CA ALA A 117 -20.45 -6.04 -0.11
C ALA A 117 -19.81 -4.75 0.44
N VAL A 118 -19.24 -4.83 1.65
CA VAL A 118 -18.58 -3.73 2.35
C VAL A 118 -17.33 -3.28 1.60
N PHE A 119 -16.40 -4.19 1.34
CA PHE A 119 -15.15 -3.87 0.64
C PHE A 119 -15.38 -3.42 -0.80
N ASN A 120 -16.37 -4.00 -1.49
CA ASN A 120 -16.77 -3.53 -2.82
C ASN A 120 -17.31 -2.09 -2.81
N ARG A 121 -18.06 -1.68 -1.77
CA ARG A 121 -18.52 -0.29 -1.61
C ARG A 121 -17.35 0.66 -1.40
N PHE A 122 -16.42 0.32 -0.50
CA PHE A 122 -15.24 1.13 -0.23
C PHE A 122 -14.31 1.23 -1.43
N GLY A 123 -14.13 0.14 -2.19
CA GLY A 123 -13.30 0.14 -3.40
C GLY A 123 -13.74 1.19 -4.42
N ARG A 124 -15.06 1.38 -4.62
CA ARG A 124 -15.60 2.41 -5.54
C ARG A 124 -15.36 3.83 -5.05
N MET A 125 -15.28 4.03 -3.75
CA MET A 125 -15.05 5.34 -3.12
C MET A 125 -13.57 5.62 -2.84
N SER A 126 -12.69 4.63 -3.06
CA SER A 126 -11.27 4.71 -2.68
C SER A 126 -10.53 5.91 -3.27
N LEU A 127 -10.78 6.27 -4.53
CA LEU A 127 -10.18 7.45 -5.16
C LEU A 127 -10.67 8.74 -4.50
N TYR A 128 -11.96 8.82 -4.21
CA TYR A 128 -12.56 9.99 -3.56
C TYR A 128 -11.99 10.15 -2.15
N ILE A 129 -12.00 9.07 -1.37
CA ILE A 129 -11.41 8.99 -0.02
C ILE A 129 -9.95 9.41 -0.05
N TYR A 130 -9.16 8.91 -1.00
CA TYR A 130 -7.73 9.23 -1.11
C TYR A 130 -7.47 10.72 -1.37
N VAL A 131 -8.24 11.33 -2.29
CA VAL A 131 -8.13 12.77 -2.59
C VAL A 131 -8.54 13.60 -1.37
N TRP A 132 -9.65 13.25 -0.73
CA TRP A 132 -10.12 13.93 0.48
C TRP A 132 -9.13 13.83 1.63
N HIS A 133 -8.55 12.65 1.85
CA HIS A 133 -7.58 12.43 2.91
C HIS A 133 -6.38 13.38 2.80
N GLY A 134 -5.82 13.57 1.60
CA GLY A 134 -4.71 14.51 1.38
C GLY A 134 -5.07 15.95 1.76
N ILE A 135 -6.27 16.41 1.35
CA ILE A 135 -6.77 17.75 1.67
C ILE A 135 -6.98 17.92 3.17
N VAL A 136 -7.59 16.93 3.83
CA VAL A 136 -7.87 16.93 5.28
C VAL A 136 -6.57 16.99 6.08
N VAL A 137 -5.57 16.18 5.72
CA VAL A 137 -4.26 16.17 6.39
C VAL A 137 -3.54 17.51 6.22
N ILE A 138 -3.55 18.10 5.02
CA ILE A 138 -2.94 19.42 4.76
C ILE A 138 -3.66 20.52 5.57
N PHE A 139 -5.00 20.49 5.58
CA PHE A 139 -5.81 21.45 6.33
C PHE A 139 -5.52 21.34 7.83
N TYR A 140 -5.50 20.11 8.36
CA TYR A 140 -5.18 19.84 9.76
C TYR A 140 -3.79 20.36 10.13
N LYS A 141 -2.76 20.02 9.34
CA LYS A 141 -1.38 20.48 9.59
C LYS A 141 -1.29 22.01 9.64
N ASN A 142 -1.93 22.71 8.70
CA ASN A 142 -1.90 24.17 8.65
C ASN A 142 -2.71 24.85 9.76
N PHE A 143 -3.76 24.21 10.28
CA PHE A 143 -4.54 24.70 11.42
C PHE A 143 -3.85 24.43 12.76
N TYR A 144 -3.19 23.28 12.90
CA TYR A 144 -2.47 22.87 14.11
C TYR A 144 -1.22 23.74 14.36
N ASP A 145 -0.52 24.15 13.29
CA ASP A 145 0.68 24.99 13.39
C ASP A 145 0.35 26.47 13.75
N LYS A 146 -0.90 26.91 13.53
CA LYS A 146 -1.30 28.31 13.74
C LYS A 146 -2.05 28.59 15.03
N ASN A 147 -2.60 27.57 15.70
CA ASN A 147 -3.34 27.75 16.94
C ASN A 147 -2.90 26.71 17.96
N LYS A 148 -2.55 27.17 19.18
CA LYS A 148 -2.37 26.36 20.39
C LYS A 148 -3.68 25.64 20.77
N LEU A 149 -4.14 24.68 19.96
CA LEU A 149 -5.25 23.78 20.26
C LEU A 149 -4.73 22.61 21.13
N LEU A 150 -4.17 22.98 22.27
CA LEU A 150 -3.66 22.11 23.34
C LEU A 150 -4.77 21.67 24.32
N LEU A 151 -6.05 21.86 23.95
CA LEU A 151 -7.20 21.66 24.84
C LEU A 151 -8.12 20.49 24.46
N LEU A 152 -7.88 19.82 23.33
CA LEU A 152 -8.58 18.58 22.99
C LEU A 152 -7.60 17.43 23.14
N SER A 153 -7.96 16.45 23.97
CA SER A 153 -7.15 15.27 24.20
C SER A 153 -6.81 14.58 22.86
N GLU A 154 -5.53 14.26 22.67
CA GLU A 154 -4.95 13.53 21.52
C GLU A 154 -5.86 12.44 20.92
N PRO A 155 -6.55 11.57 21.68
CA PRO A 155 -7.44 10.55 21.11
C PRO A 155 -8.65 11.10 20.35
N PHE A 156 -9.20 12.26 20.73
CA PHE A 156 -10.38 12.84 20.08
C PHE A 156 -10.04 13.44 18.71
N GLN A 157 -8.83 14.00 18.58
CA GLN A 157 -8.32 14.53 17.31
C GLN A 157 -8.05 13.41 16.31
N ILE A 158 -7.47 12.29 16.75
CA ILE A 158 -7.26 11.10 15.92
C ILE A 158 -8.61 10.51 15.46
N GLY A 159 -9.62 10.50 16.34
CA GLY A 159 -10.97 10.05 16.01
C GLY A 159 -11.64 10.88 14.92
N ILE A 160 -11.49 12.21 14.96
CA ILE A 160 -12.02 13.12 13.92
C ILE A 160 -11.27 12.94 12.60
N ILE A 161 -9.95 12.78 12.62
CA ILE A 161 -9.16 12.54 11.40
C ILE A 161 -9.58 11.23 10.73
N LEU A 162 -9.78 10.17 11.51
CA LEU A 162 -10.29 8.90 10.99
C LEU A 162 -11.71 9.07 10.44
N PHE A 163 -12.62 9.68 11.21
CA PHE A 163 -14.01 9.86 10.78
C PHE A 163 -14.12 10.69 9.48
N VAL A 164 -13.39 11.81 9.39
CA VAL A 164 -13.40 12.68 8.19
C VAL A 164 -12.64 12.06 7.01
N SER A 165 -11.69 11.16 7.25
CA SER A 165 -11.02 10.43 6.17
C SER A 165 -11.87 9.27 5.63
N PHE A 166 -12.88 8.81 6.36
CA PHE A 166 -13.69 7.64 6.00
C PHE A 166 -15.16 7.95 5.64
N VAL A 167 -15.60 9.21 5.75
CA VAL A 167 -16.92 9.73 5.32
C VAL A 167 -16.80 10.43 3.98
#